data_AF-A0A1C7NAM6-F1
#
_entry.id   AF-A0A1C7NAM6-F1
#
_cell.length_a   1.000
_cell.length_b   1.000
_cell.length_c   1.000
_cell.angle_alpha   90.00
_cell.angle_beta   90.00
_cell.angle_gamma   90.00
#
_symmetry.space_group_name_H-M   'P 1'
#
loop_
_entity.id
_entity.type
_entity.pdbx_description
1 polymer ?
#
loop_
_entity_poly.entity_id
_entity_poly.type
_entity_poly.pdbx_seq_one_letter_code
_entity_poly.pdbx_strand_id
1 'polypeptide(L)'
;MYTQVDTHDLDSEFPRRHSSVDSLFSTGSQPFGDDEGDRVDQTLLPMTRHSNESSTSIFSFDTIPMIPLSQTQTRGPELQKKVSFWNGLGLVIGMMIGSGLFSSPGPVLESTGAYGTALVVWFISGLLALSGALCYAELGAMLPMNGGEAVYLGRAFGSLVSFMFEFVTIIVQKPGNLAIICIVFGEYVSRIAYHTYLLKAPHDSDASVELADAAIPKFLPKLLAVICLMILTAINALSVRAGIRVQDILTVVKLLTAIVVSVIGLVVLSNKDLVTGTSLQGNPFEGIQSISFGQFAVAFYSGLWAYDGWNNLNYVSGEMKDPHRDLPRVIIFGIPLVVVCYMLSNVAYLATLRPEVVMHTNTVSMDLGKKIFGPAGGIVFAICVAFSCFGSANASVFTGARIIYVSAKQGHIPNVFGKLSQSRQTPILALILQATLTTIMIMIGSFRVLVNFYSFAAWLFHFLAVLSLLILRYTEPDLKRPYRVWLSTPILFCLVALFLCTTPFIEAPIESVIALCIVCLAIPVWFVYVKFRSALSRKWDSFIHLFVKNNRQNHGYEGMGMTEVNQQL
;
A
#
# COMPACT_ATOMS: atom_id res chain seq x y z
N MET A 1 -28.96 -44.61 7.05
CA MET A 1 -29.54 -45.97 7.11
C MET A 1 -29.46 -46.51 5.69
N TYR A 2 -28.88 -47.71 5.55
CA TYR A 2 -28.62 -48.50 4.32
C TYR A 2 -29.76 -48.39 3.26
N THR A 3 -29.54 -48.58 1.96
CA THR A 3 -29.08 -49.84 1.33
C THR A 3 -28.81 -49.66 -0.17
N GLN A 4 -27.90 -50.50 -0.69
CA GLN A 4 -27.59 -50.81 -2.09
C GLN A 4 -28.81 -51.20 -2.95
N VAL A 5 -28.66 -51.23 -4.28
CA VAL A 5 -28.59 -52.46 -5.12
C VAL A 5 -28.56 -52.11 -6.62
N ASP A 6 -27.60 -52.73 -7.30
CA ASP A 6 -27.38 -52.82 -8.76
C ASP A 6 -28.49 -53.58 -9.51
N THR A 7 -28.62 -53.40 -10.83
CA THR A 7 -28.36 -54.46 -11.86
C THR A 7 -28.94 -54.15 -13.25
N HIS A 8 -28.11 -54.47 -14.27
CA HIS A 8 -28.41 -54.99 -15.63
C HIS A 8 -29.21 -54.13 -16.64
N ASP A 9 -28.98 -54.19 -17.96
CA ASP A 9 -28.05 -54.86 -18.87
C ASP A 9 -28.17 -54.17 -20.25
N LEU A 10 -27.16 -54.26 -21.11
CA LEU A 10 -27.28 -54.76 -22.50
C LEU A 10 -25.96 -54.62 -23.28
N ASP A 11 -25.49 -55.78 -23.70
CA ASP A 11 -24.34 -56.09 -24.55
C ASP A 11 -24.41 -55.55 -25.98
N SER A 12 -23.23 -55.35 -26.60
CA SER A 12 -22.94 -55.92 -27.93
C SER A 12 -21.44 -55.95 -28.27
N GLU A 13 -20.89 -57.18 -28.22
CA GLU A 13 -20.07 -57.85 -29.27
C GLU A 13 -18.58 -57.45 -29.56
N PHE A 14 -17.70 -58.33 -29.04
CA PHE A 14 -16.45 -58.96 -29.52
C PHE A 14 -16.11 -58.95 -31.05
N PRO A 15 -14.87 -59.31 -31.54
CA PRO A 15 -13.98 -60.37 -31.00
C PRO A 15 -12.43 -60.30 -31.06
N ARG A 16 -11.82 -60.86 -29.99
CA ARG A 16 -10.79 -61.95 -29.89
C ARG A 16 -9.51 -61.94 -30.76
N ARG A 17 -8.35 -62.20 -30.12
CA ARG A 17 -7.69 -63.53 -29.92
C ARG A 17 -6.31 -63.37 -29.22
N HIS A 18 -6.12 -64.04 -28.06
CA HIS A 18 -5.20 -65.18 -27.79
C HIS A 18 -3.70 -64.88 -27.92
N SER A 19 -2.78 -65.29 -27.03
CA SER A 19 -2.78 -66.30 -25.95
C SER A 19 -1.41 -66.27 -25.25
N SER A 20 -1.38 -66.58 -23.94
CA SER A 20 -0.50 -67.55 -23.25
C SER A 20 1.03 -67.50 -23.47
N VAL A 21 1.96 -67.74 -22.54
CA VAL A 21 2.01 -68.34 -21.18
C VAL A 21 3.52 -68.40 -20.81
N ASP A 22 3.80 -68.56 -19.52
CA ASP A 22 5.01 -69.15 -18.91
C ASP A 22 6.24 -68.34 -18.50
N SER A 23 6.77 -68.89 -17.41
CA SER A 23 7.77 -68.47 -16.43
C SER A 23 9.03 -69.35 -16.57
N LEU A 24 10.13 -68.98 -15.89
CA LEU A 24 11.10 -69.86 -15.17
C LEU A 24 12.60 -69.46 -15.34
N PHE A 25 13.28 -69.38 -14.17
CA PHE A 25 14.70 -69.70 -13.85
C PHE A 25 15.84 -68.97 -14.61
N SER A 26 17.05 -68.69 -14.09
CA SER A 26 17.75 -68.86 -12.80
C SER A 26 19.11 -68.11 -12.83
N THR A 27 19.59 -67.66 -11.66
CA THR A 27 21.00 -67.65 -11.17
C THR A 27 22.18 -67.04 -11.97
N GLY A 28 22.76 -65.97 -11.41
CA GLY A 28 24.14 -65.95 -10.86
C GLY A 28 25.30 -65.37 -11.71
N SER A 29 25.84 -64.20 -11.31
CA SER A 29 27.30 -63.86 -11.24
C SER A 29 27.54 -62.33 -11.05
N GLN A 30 28.35 -61.93 -10.05
CA GLN A 30 28.98 -60.59 -9.88
C GLN A 30 30.33 -60.51 -10.66
N PRO A 31 31.09 -59.37 -10.75
CA PRO A 31 30.82 -57.93 -10.54
C PRO A 31 31.39 -57.00 -11.68
N PHE A 32 31.25 -55.67 -11.50
CA PHE A 32 31.93 -54.52 -12.16
C PHE A 32 31.39 -53.95 -13.49
N GLY A 33 31.25 -52.61 -13.52
CA GLY A 33 31.25 -51.78 -14.73
C GLY A 33 30.16 -50.71 -14.75
N ASP A 34 30.57 -49.45 -14.59
CA ASP A 34 29.76 -48.23 -14.55
C ASP A 34 28.94 -47.97 -15.82
N ASP A 35 27.74 -47.37 -15.68
CA ASP A 35 27.34 -46.26 -16.56
C ASP A 35 26.21 -45.42 -15.94
N GLU A 36 26.42 -44.11 -16.02
CA GLU A 36 25.62 -43.03 -15.46
C GLU A 36 24.26 -42.86 -16.17
N GLY A 37 23.20 -42.62 -15.40
CA GLY A 37 21.91 -42.17 -15.93
C GLY A 37 20.97 -41.72 -14.81
N ASP A 38 20.40 -40.52 -14.94
CA ASP A 38 19.40 -39.88 -14.08
C ASP A 38 19.88 -39.14 -12.81
N ARG A 39 20.73 -38.12 -13.02
CA ARG A 39 20.71 -36.88 -12.24
C ARG A 39 20.36 -35.72 -13.16
N VAL A 40 19.13 -35.23 -13.06
CA VAL A 40 18.66 -34.01 -13.74
C VAL A 40 19.39 -32.80 -13.16
N ASP A 41 20.00 -32.03 -14.05
CA ASP A 41 20.96 -30.95 -13.82
C ASP A 41 20.57 -29.90 -12.77
N GLN A 42 21.36 -29.86 -11.68
CA GLN A 42 21.52 -28.70 -10.81
C GLN A 42 22.83 -27.99 -11.15
N THR A 43 22.81 -27.08 -12.12
CA THR A 43 23.91 -26.14 -12.36
C THR A 43 23.34 -24.79 -12.81
N LEU A 44 22.78 -24.04 -11.86
CA LEU A 44 22.51 -22.61 -11.98
C LEU A 44 23.33 -21.86 -10.93
N LEU A 45 24.64 -21.77 -11.15
CA LEU A 45 25.52 -20.83 -10.46
C LEU A 45 26.49 -20.23 -11.48
N PRO A 46 26.67 -18.90 -11.54
CA PRO A 46 27.75 -18.32 -12.32
C PRO A 46 29.09 -18.73 -11.70
N MET A 47 30.00 -19.24 -12.54
CA MET A 47 31.39 -19.45 -12.16
C MET A 47 32.01 -18.11 -11.75
N THR A 48 32.34 -17.97 -10.47
CA THR A 48 33.17 -16.88 -9.97
C THR A 48 34.56 -16.99 -10.58
N ARG A 49 34.90 -16.08 -11.51
CA ARG A 49 36.29 -15.81 -11.89
C ARG A 49 37.03 -15.36 -10.63
N HIS A 50 37.95 -16.18 -10.14
CA HIS A 50 38.97 -15.74 -9.19
C HIS A 50 39.96 -14.82 -9.91
N SER A 51 39.72 -13.50 -9.87
CA SER A 51 40.78 -12.52 -10.06
C SER A 51 41.35 -12.16 -8.68
N ASN A 52 42.57 -12.62 -8.43
CA ASN A 52 43.41 -12.17 -7.32
C ASN A 52 43.72 -10.68 -7.52
N GLU A 53 42.98 -9.79 -6.85
CA GLU A 53 43.44 -8.41 -6.63
C GLU A 53 43.20 -8.01 -5.18
N SER A 54 44.29 -8.02 -4.42
CA SER A 54 44.43 -7.43 -3.10
C SER A 54 44.34 -5.91 -3.20
N SER A 55 43.15 -5.35 -3.06
CA SER A 55 42.96 -3.95 -2.65
C SER A 55 41.57 -3.79 -2.05
N THR A 56 41.50 -3.76 -0.72
CA THR A 56 40.28 -3.45 0.03
C THR A 56 39.91 -1.99 -0.20
N SER A 57 39.12 -1.74 -1.24
CA SER A 57 38.49 -0.45 -1.50
C SER A 57 37.46 -0.15 -0.41
N ILE A 58 37.58 1.02 0.21
CA ILE A 58 36.65 1.61 1.19
C ILE A 58 35.23 1.78 0.61
N PHE A 59 35.07 1.63 -0.70
CA PHE A 59 33.80 1.75 -1.44
C PHE A 59 33.31 0.43 -2.06
N SER A 60 33.77 -0.72 -1.57
CA SER A 60 33.23 -2.02 -1.99
C SER A 60 31.85 -2.27 -1.36
N PHE A 61 30.79 -2.01 -2.14
CA PHE A 61 29.39 -2.22 -1.74
C PHE A 61 28.97 -3.70 -1.63
N ASP A 62 29.85 -4.64 -2.01
CA ASP A 62 29.55 -6.08 -2.11
C ASP A 62 29.93 -6.91 -0.86
N THR A 63 30.58 -6.32 0.15
CA THR A 63 31.37 -7.12 1.12
C THR A 63 30.81 -7.21 2.55
N ILE A 64 29.50 -7.13 2.76
CA ILE A 64 28.94 -7.41 4.09
C ILE A 64 27.76 -8.38 3.99
N PRO A 65 27.77 -9.50 4.74
CA PRO A 65 26.67 -10.44 4.78
C PRO A 65 25.52 -9.81 5.58
N MET A 66 24.70 -9.01 4.92
CA MET A 66 23.27 -9.22 5.10
C MET A 66 22.99 -10.62 4.60
N ILE A 67 22.11 -11.35 5.28
CA ILE A 67 21.52 -12.60 4.79
C ILE A 67 21.33 -12.39 3.27
N PRO A 68 22.13 -13.03 2.39
CA PRO A 68 21.96 -12.83 0.96
C PRO A 68 20.50 -13.14 0.64
N LEU A 69 19.93 -12.60 -0.44
CA LEU A 69 18.57 -13.00 -0.83
C LEU A 69 18.39 -14.53 -0.90
N SER A 70 19.49 -15.29 -1.05
CA SER A 70 19.57 -16.74 -0.91
C SER A 70 19.51 -17.31 0.52
N GLN A 71 19.82 -16.56 1.58
CA GLN A 71 19.60 -16.96 2.98
C GLN A 71 18.29 -16.40 3.58
N THR A 72 17.64 -15.42 2.94
CA THR A 72 16.21 -15.13 3.17
C THR A 72 15.34 -16.19 2.50
N GLN A 73 15.92 -17.06 1.66
CA GLN A 73 15.43 -18.43 1.43
C GLN A 73 15.72 -19.36 2.62
N THR A 74 15.79 -18.85 3.86
CA THR A 74 15.25 -19.68 4.92
C THR A 74 13.82 -19.94 4.50
N ARG A 75 13.53 -21.20 4.15
CA ARG A 75 12.18 -21.74 4.06
C ARG A 75 11.51 -21.43 5.40
N GLY A 76 11.06 -20.20 5.61
CA GLY A 76 9.95 -19.90 6.48
C GLY A 76 8.84 -20.85 6.06
N PRO A 77 8.03 -21.34 7.02
CA PRO A 77 7.00 -22.35 6.74
C PRO A 77 6.32 -21.97 5.44
N GLU A 78 6.47 -22.84 4.43
CA GLU A 78 6.13 -22.59 3.02
C GLU A 78 4.83 -21.80 2.99
N LEU A 79 4.92 -20.49 2.71
CA LEU A 79 3.80 -19.59 2.88
C LEU A 79 2.68 -20.13 2.01
N GLN A 80 1.62 -20.60 2.66
CA GLN A 80 0.57 -21.34 1.96
C GLN A 80 0.00 -20.43 0.87
N LYS A 81 0.10 -20.86 -0.39
CA LYS A 81 -0.41 -20.13 -1.56
C LYS A 81 -1.93 -20.04 -1.51
N LYS A 82 -2.44 -19.03 -0.80
CA LYS A 82 -3.87 -18.85 -0.49
C LYS A 82 -4.53 -17.76 -1.32
N VAL A 83 -3.77 -16.84 -1.90
CA VAL A 83 -4.32 -15.71 -2.64
C VAL A 83 -4.69 -16.16 -4.06
N SER A 84 -6.00 -16.25 -4.33
CA SER A 84 -6.55 -16.53 -5.65
C SER A 84 -6.63 -15.25 -6.50
N PHE A 85 -6.91 -15.39 -7.81
CA PHE A 85 -7.24 -14.27 -8.69
C PHE A 85 -8.31 -13.33 -8.11
N TRP A 86 -9.44 -13.85 -7.62
CA TRP A 86 -10.52 -13.05 -7.05
C TRP A 86 -10.11 -12.33 -5.77
N ASN A 87 -9.30 -12.99 -4.92
CA ASN A 87 -8.75 -12.36 -3.72
C ASN A 87 -7.80 -11.22 -4.10
N GLY A 88 -6.95 -11.43 -5.12
CA GLY A 88 -6.06 -10.40 -5.64
C GLY A 88 -6.82 -9.22 -6.25
N LEU A 89 -7.88 -9.47 -7.01
CA LEU A 89 -8.75 -8.45 -7.59
C LEU A 89 -9.43 -7.60 -6.52
N GLY A 90 -10.02 -8.25 -5.51
CA GLY A 90 -10.58 -7.56 -4.36
C GLY A 90 -9.55 -6.75 -3.58
N LEU A 91 -8.31 -7.25 -3.48
CA LEU A 91 -7.20 -6.55 -2.82
C LEU A 91 -6.81 -5.28 -3.58
N VAL A 92 -6.60 -5.35 -4.89
CA VAL A 92 -6.24 -4.16 -5.71
C VAL A 92 -7.35 -3.13 -5.69
N ILE A 93 -8.58 -3.52 -6.00
CA ILE A 93 -9.71 -2.59 -6.03
C ILE A 93 -9.95 -2.01 -4.63
N GLY A 94 -9.93 -2.86 -3.59
CA GLY A 94 -10.15 -2.44 -2.22
C GLY A 94 -9.04 -1.54 -1.67
N MET A 95 -7.79 -1.70 -2.09
CA MET A 95 -6.71 -0.84 -1.61
C MET A 95 -6.64 0.49 -2.35
N MET A 96 -6.98 0.51 -3.65
CA MET A 96 -7.05 1.75 -4.42
C MET A 96 -8.28 2.59 -4.06
N ILE A 97 -9.46 1.96 -3.94
CA ILE A 97 -10.69 2.65 -3.52
C ILE A 97 -10.61 2.94 -2.02
N GLY A 98 -10.22 4.16 -1.70
CA GLY A 98 -10.07 4.66 -0.33
C GLY A 98 -10.69 6.04 -0.12
N SER A 99 -10.13 6.79 0.82
CA SER A 99 -10.57 8.16 1.13
C SER A 99 -10.30 9.15 -0.01
N GLY A 100 -9.34 8.86 -0.89
CA GLY A 100 -8.89 9.84 -1.88
C GLY A 100 -9.91 10.18 -2.97
N LEU A 101 -10.81 9.25 -3.33
CA LEU A 101 -11.94 9.55 -4.21
C LEU A 101 -12.80 10.70 -3.68
N PHE A 102 -12.88 10.84 -2.35
CA PHE A 102 -13.79 11.77 -1.68
C PHE A 102 -13.13 13.07 -1.21
N SER A 103 -11.80 13.18 -1.28
CA SER A 103 -11.06 14.35 -0.79
C SER A 103 -10.13 14.99 -1.84
N SER A 104 -9.73 14.26 -2.89
CA SER A 104 -8.92 14.81 -3.98
C SER A 104 -9.68 15.66 -5.02
N PRO A 105 -11.00 15.52 -5.26
CA PRO A 105 -11.67 16.31 -6.30
C PRO A 105 -11.52 17.83 -6.15
N GLY A 106 -11.63 18.35 -4.93
CA GLY A 106 -11.48 19.79 -4.66
C GLY A 106 -10.09 20.33 -4.99
N PRO A 107 -9.01 19.79 -4.40
CA PRO A 107 -7.64 20.20 -4.73
C PRO A 107 -7.26 20.04 -6.21
N VAL A 108 -7.77 19.00 -6.89
CA VAL A 108 -7.55 18.81 -8.35
C VAL A 108 -8.25 19.92 -9.13
N LEU A 109 -9.51 20.22 -8.81
CA LEU A 109 -10.27 21.24 -9.52
C LEU A 109 -9.73 22.64 -9.26
N GLU A 110 -9.39 22.96 -8.02
CA GLU A 110 -8.80 24.25 -7.63
C GLU A 110 -7.46 24.49 -8.35
N SER A 111 -6.61 23.46 -8.44
CA SER A 111 -5.30 23.58 -9.09
C SER A 111 -5.41 23.64 -10.61
N THR A 112 -6.47 23.08 -11.21
CA THR A 112 -6.67 23.10 -12.66
C THR A 112 -7.55 24.24 -13.13
N GLY A 113 -8.35 24.87 -12.27
CA GLY A 113 -9.24 25.99 -12.60
C GLY A 113 -10.37 25.68 -13.60
N ALA A 114 -10.30 24.55 -14.30
CA ALA A 114 -11.21 24.16 -15.37
C ALA A 114 -11.64 22.69 -15.19
N TYR A 115 -12.95 22.44 -15.26
CA TYR A 115 -13.51 21.12 -14.99
C TYR A 115 -13.13 20.05 -16.04
N GLY A 116 -13.00 20.43 -17.31
CA GLY A 116 -12.53 19.53 -18.36
C GLY A 116 -11.07 19.12 -18.13
N THR A 117 -10.23 20.08 -17.72
CA THR A 117 -8.84 19.81 -17.35
C THR A 117 -8.74 18.92 -16.11
N ALA A 118 -9.58 19.14 -15.09
CA ALA A 118 -9.65 18.27 -13.91
C ALA A 118 -9.95 16.81 -14.28
N LEU A 119 -10.94 16.57 -15.15
CA LEU A 119 -11.27 15.21 -15.63
C LEU A 119 -10.13 14.57 -16.42
N VAL A 120 -9.43 15.35 -17.25
CA VAL A 120 -8.23 14.88 -17.96
C VAL A 120 -7.11 14.50 -16.97
N VAL A 121 -6.89 15.30 -15.92
CA VAL A 121 -5.91 14.98 -14.87
C VAL A 121 -6.27 13.67 -14.15
N TRP A 122 -7.55 13.44 -13.82
CA TRP A 122 -8.01 12.18 -13.23
C TRP A 122 -7.79 10.98 -14.16
N PHE A 123 -8.07 11.14 -15.45
CA PHE A 123 -7.86 10.09 -16.45
C PHE A 123 -6.38 9.77 -16.63
N ILE A 124 -5.53 10.79 -16.81
CA ILE A 124 -4.08 10.62 -16.96
C ILE A 124 -3.48 10.03 -15.68
N SER A 125 -3.92 10.44 -14.48
CA SER A 125 -3.48 9.85 -13.21
C SER A 125 -3.79 8.36 -13.15
N GLY A 126 -4.97 7.95 -13.64
CA GLY A 126 -5.37 6.56 -13.74
C GLY A 126 -4.51 5.76 -14.74
N LEU A 127 -4.20 6.35 -15.90
CA LEU A 127 -3.29 5.75 -16.88
C LEU A 127 -1.86 5.62 -16.33
N LEU A 128 -1.39 6.61 -15.58
CA LEU A 128 -0.08 6.56 -14.92
C LEU A 128 -0.04 5.45 -13.86
N ALA A 129 -1.08 5.34 -13.02
CA ALA A 129 -1.20 4.24 -12.06
C ALA A 129 -1.21 2.87 -12.76
N LEU A 130 -1.94 2.72 -13.86
CA LEU A 130 -1.93 1.50 -14.68
C LEU A 130 -0.53 1.22 -15.23
N SER A 131 0.14 2.22 -15.81
CA SER A 131 1.48 2.05 -16.38
C SER A 131 2.52 1.61 -15.35
N GLY A 132 2.50 2.21 -14.14
CA GLY A 132 3.34 1.81 -13.02
C GLY A 132 3.05 0.39 -12.55
N ALA A 133 1.76 0.07 -12.38
CA ALA A 133 1.34 -1.26 -11.98
C ALA A 133 1.72 -2.34 -13.01
N LEU A 134 1.65 -2.07 -14.31
CA LEU A 134 2.11 -3.01 -15.34
C LEU A 134 3.64 -3.24 -15.25
N CYS A 135 4.42 -2.21 -14.93
CA CYS A 135 5.86 -2.39 -14.67
C CYS A 135 6.10 -3.26 -13.43
N TYR A 136 5.32 -3.03 -12.37
CA TYR A 136 5.36 -3.84 -11.15
C TYR A 136 4.86 -5.27 -11.40
N ALA A 137 3.92 -5.48 -12.32
CA ALA A 137 3.48 -6.82 -12.70
C ALA A 137 4.63 -7.64 -13.31
N GLU A 138 5.49 -7.03 -14.12
CA GLU A 138 6.70 -7.70 -14.63
C GLU A 138 7.68 -7.99 -13.49
N LEU A 139 7.96 -7.02 -12.62
CA LEU A 139 8.85 -7.23 -11.47
C LEU A 139 8.34 -8.32 -10.52
N GLY A 140 7.06 -8.31 -10.18
CA GLY A 140 6.45 -9.29 -9.27
C GLY A 140 6.23 -10.66 -9.90
N ALA A 141 6.00 -10.75 -11.21
CA ALA A 141 5.97 -12.03 -11.92
C ALA A 141 7.37 -12.61 -12.09
N MET A 142 8.40 -11.77 -12.19
CA MET A 142 9.81 -12.17 -12.29
C MET A 142 10.40 -12.56 -10.92
N LEU A 143 10.05 -11.81 -9.87
CA LEU A 143 10.51 -12.01 -8.50
C LEU A 143 9.29 -12.12 -7.55
N PRO A 144 8.60 -13.28 -7.51
CA PRO A 144 7.38 -13.50 -6.73
C PRO A 144 7.71 -13.72 -5.24
N MET A 145 8.32 -12.71 -4.62
CA MET A 145 8.70 -12.71 -3.21
C MET A 145 7.92 -11.64 -2.46
N ASN A 146 7.61 -11.94 -1.20
CA ASN A 146 6.99 -10.95 -0.33
C ASN A 146 7.99 -9.85 0.01
N GLY A 147 7.55 -8.59 -0.03
CA GLY A 147 8.39 -7.42 0.27
C GLY A 147 8.33 -6.29 -0.75
N GLY A 148 7.71 -6.50 -1.91
CA GLY A 148 7.45 -5.44 -2.89
C GLY A 148 8.73 -4.75 -3.37
N GLU A 149 8.78 -3.41 -3.26
CA GLU A 149 9.87 -2.58 -3.73
C GLU A 149 11.20 -2.87 -3.03
N ALA A 150 11.19 -3.23 -1.74
CA ALA A 150 12.42 -3.56 -1.01
C ALA A 150 13.21 -4.68 -1.72
N VAL A 151 12.49 -5.70 -2.20
CA VAL A 151 13.08 -6.81 -2.95
C VAL A 151 13.64 -6.35 -4.29
N TYR A 152 12.89 -5.55 -5.04
CA TYR A 152 13.28 -5.10 -6.38
C TYR A 152 14.49 -4.16 -6.32
N LEU A 153 14.47 -3.22 -5.38
CA LEU A 153 15.55 -2.29 -5.13
C LEU A 153 16.80 -3.01 -4.61
N GLY A 154 16.62 -3.97 -3.70
CA GLY A 154 17.71 -4.80 -3.20
C GLY A 154 18.40 -5.62 -4.29
N ARG A 155 17.64 -6.15 -5.25
CA ARG A 155 18.19 -6.93 -6.36
C ARG A 155 18.93 -6.06 -7.39
N ALA A 156 18.43 -4.86 -7.70
CA ALA A 156 18.99 -4.03 -8.75
C ALA A 156 20.10 -3.06 -8.29
N PHE A 157 19.96 -2.47 -7.09
CA PHE A 157 20.87 -1.45 -6.57
C PHE A 157 21.65 -1.90 -5.33
N GLY A 158 21.35 -3.09 -4.83
CA GLY A 158 21.96 -3.61 -3.62
C GLY A 158 21.31 -3.09 -2.34
N SER A 159 22.01 -3.36 -1.25
CA SER A 159 21.42 -3.45 0.08
C SER A 159 21.10 -2.07 0.70
N LEU A 160 21.88 -1.05 0.35
CA LEU A 160 21.69 0.32 0.82
C LEU A 160 20.36 0.91 0.36
N VAL A 161 20.03 0.79 -0.93
CA VAL A 161 18.80 1.39 -1.49
C VAL A 161 17.55 0.68 -0.96
N SER A 162 17.60 -0.64 -0.77
CA SER A 162 16.55 -1.39 -0.07
C SER A 162 16.32 -0.87 1.35
N PHE A 163 17.40 -0.63 2.10
CA PHE A 163 17.30 -0.05 3.44
C PHE A 163 16.74 1.37 3.42
N MET A 164 17.18 2.22 2.49
CA MET A 164 16.65 3.57 2.35
C MET A 164 15.14 3.56 2.12
N PHE A 165 14.66 2.66 1.25
CA PHE A 165 13.23 2.47 1.01
C PHE A 165 12.49 2.08 2.29
N GLU A 166 12.95 1.06 3.02
CA GLU A 166 12.28 0.62 4.24
C GLU A 166 12.28 1.70 5.33
N PHE A 167 13.41 2.39 5.51
CA PHE A 167 13.56 3.49 6.47
C PHE A 167 12.57 4.63 6.17
N VAL A 168 12.50 5.08 4.92
CA VAL A 168 11.59 6.14 4.49
C VAL A 168 10.14 5.65 4.52
N THR A 169 9.88 4.39 4.21
CA THR A 169 8.54 3.80 4.30
C THR A 169 8.01 3.84 5.73
N ILE A 170 8.86 3.49 6.70
CA ILE A 170 8.52 3.45 8.13
C ILE A 170 8.32 4.84 8.71
N ILE A 171 9.20 5.79 8.37
CA ILE A 171 9.21 7.13 9.00
C ILE A 171 8.28 8.10 8.30
N VAL A 172 8.21 8.03 6.96
CA VAL A 172 7.53 9.01 6.12
C VAL A 172 6.27 8.45 5.48
N GLN A 173 6.40 7.40 4.66
CA GLN A 173 5.30 7.01 3.78
C GLN A 173 4.09 6.44 4.55
N LYS A 174 4.30 5.44 5.43
CA LYS A 174 3.21 4.80 6.17
C LYS A 174 2.57 5.76 7.19
N PRO A 175 3.32 6.52 8.02
CA PRO A 175 2.72 7.50 8.91
C PRO A 175 2.06 8.67 8.17
N GLY A 176 2.68 9.15 7.08
CA GLY A 176 2.15 10.25 6.27
C GLY A 176 0.82 9.91 5.62
N ASN A 177 0.74 8.76 4.94
CA ASN A 177 -0.52 8.31 4.33
C ASN A 177 -1.61 8.09 5.39
N LEU A 178 -1.27 7.43 6.50
CA LEU A 178 -2.21 7.20 7.60
C LEU A 178 -2.72 8.53 8.21
N ALA A 179 -1.85 9.52 8.38
CA ALA A 179 -2.22 10.83 8.89
C ALA A 179 -3.20 11.56 7.95
N ILE A 180 -2.96 11.51 6.63
CA ILE A 180 -3.88 12.08 5.63
C ILE A 180 -5.28 11.44 5.76
N ILE A 181 -5.35 10.11 5.80
CA ILE A 181 -6.63 9.37 5.91
C ILE A 181 -7.36 9.74 7.20
N CYS A 182 -6.65 9.82 8.33
CA CYS A 182 -7.24 10.21 9.62
C CYS A 182 -7.75 11.66 9.61
N ILE A 183 -7.05 12.59 8.95
CA ILE A 183 -7.51 13.98 8.79
C ILE A 183 -8.82 14.02 7.98
N VAL A 184 -8.90 13.28 6.87
CA VAL A 184 -10.14 13.20 6.07
C VAL A 184 -11.28 12.62 6.90
N PHE A 185 -11.04 11.58 7.70
CA PHE A 185 -12.03 11.08 8.66
C PHE A 185 -12.51 12.20 9.61
N GLY A 186 -11.59 12.97 10.18
CA GLY A 186 -11.90 14.07 11.08
C GLY A 186 -12.75 15.16 10.43
N GLU A 187 -12.47 15.50 9.17
CA GLU A 187 -13.22 16.49 8.36
C GLU A 187 -14.67 16.05 8.07
N TYR A 188 -14.87 14.76 7.79
CA TYR A 188 -16.23 14.22 7.56
C TYR A 188 -17.02 14.13 8.87
N VAL A 189 -16.40 13.67 9.96
CA VAL A 189 -17.09 13.54 11.26
C VAL A 189 -17.38 14.90 11.90
N SER A 190 -16.47 15.87 11.79
CA SER A 190 -16.70 17.23 12.27
C SER A 190 -17.90 17.86 11.57
N ARG A 191 -17.99 17.70 10.24
CA ARG A 191 -19.14 18.19 9.46
C ARG A 191 -20.42 17.43 9.77
N ILE A 192 -20.41 16.13 10.06
CA ILE A 192 -21.62 15.44 10.55
C ILE A 192 -22.12 16.08 11.85
N ALA A 193 -21.23 16.29 12.83
CA ALA A 193 -21.58 16.86 14.12
C ALA A 193 -22.12 18.29 14.01
N TYR A 194 -21.47 19.13 13.20
CA TYR A 194 -21.85 20.54 13.03
C TYR A 194 -23.02 20.74 12.07
N HIS A 195 -23.15 19.90 11.04
CA HIS A 195 -24.30 19.91 10.14
C HIS A 195 -25.58 19.43 10.84
N THR A 196 -25.46 18.56 11.86
CA THR A 196 -26.59 18.20 12.73
C THR A 196 -26.97 19.34 13.69
N TYR A 197 -26.02 20.22 14.03
CA TYR A 197 -26.24 21.35 14.96
C TYR A 197 -26.72 22.65 14.27
N LEU A 198 -26.31 22.91 13.03
CA LEU A 198 -26.58 24.17 12.28
C LEU A 198 -27.72 24.06 11.26
N LEU A 199 -28.67 23.14 11.48
CA LEU A 199 -29.83 22.81 10.63
C LEU A 199 -30.83 23.95 10.32
N LYS A 200 -30.50 25.22 10.56
CA LYS A 200 -31.40 26.37 10.32
C LYS A 200 -30.97 27.32 9.19
N ALA A 201 -29.82 27.14 8.56
CA ALA A 201 -29.42 27.99 7.44
C ALA A 201 -29.86 27.37 6.09
N PRO A 202 -30.67 28.06 5.26
CA PRO A 202 -30.92 27.64 3.88
C PRO A 202 -29.62 27.79 3.09
N HIS A 203 -29.05 26.67 2.67
CA HIS A 203 -27.77 26.63 1.94
C HIS A 203 -27.96 26.73 0.41
N ASP A 204 -28.69 27.74 -0.06
CA ASP A 204 -28.78 28.07 -1.49
C ASP A 204 -27.77 29.15 -1.92
N SER A 205 -27.08 29.79 -0.97
CA SER A 205 -26.08 30.83 -1.24
C SER A 205 -24.68 30.41 -0.77
N ASP A 206 -23.65 30.76 -1.55
CA ASP A 206 -22.23 30.43 -1.27
C ASP A 206 -21.76 30.91 0.12
N ALA A 207 -22.39 31.96 0.65
CA ALA A 207 -22.16 32.52 1.99
C ALA A 207 -22.46 31.54 3.15
N SER A 208 -23.35 30.58 2.94
CA SER A 208 -23.76 29.62 3.98
C SER A 208 -22.70 28.54 4.21
N VAL A 209 -22.03 28.06 3.15
CA VAL A 209 -20.94 27.07 3.23
C VAL A 209 -19.73 27.67 3.93
N GLU A 210 -19.36 28.91 3.59
CA GLU A 210 -18.30 29.64 4.29
C GLU A 210 -18.61 29.86 5.76
N LEU A 211 -19.87 30.17 6.11
CA LEU A 211 -20.28 30.36 7.51
C LEU A 211 -20.26 29.04 8.31
N ALA A 212 -20.65 27.92 7.69
CA ALA A 212 -20.62 26.60 8.30
C ALA A 212 -19.19 26.09 8.52
N ASP A 213 -18.29 26.28 7.55
CA ASP A 213 -16.87 25.93 7.70
C ASP A 213 -16.14 26.87 8.66
N ALA A 214 -16.52 28.16 8.73
CA ALA A 214 -15.99 29.11 9.71
C ALA A 214 -16.42 28.79 11.16
N ALA A 215 -17.55 28.12 11.35
CA ALA A 215 -18.04 27.72 12.67
C ALA A 215 -17.30 26.50 13.25
N ILE A 216 -16.63 25.69 12.42
CA ILE A 216 -15.90 24.51 12.87
C ILE A 216 -14.54 24.95 13.45
N PRO A 217 -14.26 24.64 14.73
CA PRO A 217 -12.96 24.94 15.31
C PRO A 217 -11.86 24.18 14.56
N LYS A 218 -10.81 24.88 14.12
CA LYS A 218 -9.69 24.30 13.36
C LYS A 218 -9.00 23.11 14.06
N PHE A 219 -9.10 23.02 15.39
CA PHE A 219 -8.52 21.92 16.17
C PHE A 219 -9.38 20.64 16.14
N LEU A 220 -10.69 20.75 15.84
CA LEU A 220 -11.63 19.64 15.99
C LEU A 220 -11.37 18.50 14.99
N PRO A 221 -11.18 18.75 13.67
CA PRO A 221 -10.83 17.67 12.74
C PRO A 221 -9.54 16.95 13.14
N LYS A 222 -8.53 17.69 13.62
CA LYS A 222 -7.26 17.11 14.09
C LYS A 222 -7.45 16.26 15.35
N LEU A 223 -8.26 16.71 16.30
CA LEU A 223 -8.58 15.95 17.51
C LEU A 223 -9.30 14.64 17.16
N LEU A 224 -10.30 14.69 16.28
CA LEU A 224 -11.04 13.52 15.81
C LEU A 224 -10.14 12.55 15.02
N ALA A 225 -9.21 13.07 14.23
CA ALA A 225 -8.20 12.28 13.53
C ALA A 225 -7.31 11.48 14.49
N VAL A 226 -6.81 12.14 15.56
CA VAL A 226 -6.01 11.47 16.60
C VAL A 226 -6.83 10.43 17.36
N ILE A 227 -8.08 10.75 17.72
CA ILE A 227 -8.98 9.79 18.39
C ILE A 227 -9.19 8.55 17.51
N CYS A 228 -9.45 8.74 16.21
CA CYS A 228 -9.58 7.66 15.24
C CYS A 228 -8.33 6.77 15.21
N LEU A 229 -7.15 7.38 15.09
CA LEU A 229 -5.87 6.68 15.12
C LEU A 229 -5.67 5.87 16.41
N MET A 230 -5.96 6.46 17.56
CA MET A 230 -5.78 5.80 18.86
C MET A 230 -6.74 4.61 19.04
N ILE A 231 -8.01 4.73 18.61
CA ILE A 231 -8.97 3.63 18.61
C ILE A 231 -8.48 2.49 17.73
N LEU A 232 -8.06 2.79 16.50
CA LEU A 232 -7.57 1.77 15.56
C LEU A 232 -6.30 1.08 16.07
N THR A 233 -5.38 1.85 16.65
CA THR A 233 -4.16 1.34 17.25
C THR A 233 -4.49 0.43 18.44
N ALA A 234 -5.45 0.81 19.29
CA ALA A 234 -5.91 -0.01 20.40
C ALA A 234 -6.57 -1.32 19.93
N ILE A 235 -7.45 -1.28 18.93
CA ILE A 235 -8.09 -2.46 18.34
C ILE A 235 -7.02 -3.44 17.84
N ASN A 236 -6.04 -2.95 17.06
CA ASN A 236 -4.97 -3.78 16.51
C ASN A 236 -3.97 -4.27 17.57
N ALA A 237 -3.78 -3.52 18.67
CA ALA A 237 -2.96 -3.94 19.81
C ALA A 237 -3.66 -5.00 20.68
N LEU A 238 -4.99 -4.93 20.79
CA LEU A 238 -5.82 -5.88 21.55
C LEU A 238 -6.00 -7.21 20.83
N SER A 239 -6.31 -7.19 19.53
CA SER A 239 -6.57 -8.41 18.76
C SER A 239 -6.37 -8.21 17.26
N VAL A 240 -5.40 -8.95 16.70
CA VAL A 240 -5.17 -9.04 15.24
C VAL A 240 -6.43 -9.52 14.51
N ARG A 241 -7.14 -10.51 15.09
CA ARG A 241 -8.36 -11.08 14.47
C ARG A 241 -9.50 -10.07 14.42
N ALA A 242 -9.64 -9.24 15.46
CA ALA A 242 -10.63 -8.17 15.47
C ALA A 242 -10.33 -7.12 14.39
N GLY A 243 -9.05 -6.69 14.28
CA GLY A 243 -8.61 -5.76 13.24
C GLY A 243 -8.91 -6.25 11.83
N ILE A 244 -8.69 -7.54 11.54
CA ILE A 244 -9.02 -8.15 10.24
C ILE A 244 -10.53 -8.16 10.00
N ARG A 245 -11.36 -8.60 10.96
CA ARG A 245 -12.82 -8.63 10.78
C ARG A 245 -13.41 -7.24 10.54
N VAL A 246 -12.94 -6.24 11.27
CA VAL A 246 -13.33 -4.83 11.07
C VAL A 246 -12.93 -4.37 9.67
N GLN A 247 -11.73 -4.72 9.20
CA GLN A 247 -11.27 -4.41 7.85
C GLN A 247 -12.18 -4.98 6.77
N ASP A 248 -12.56 -6.25 6.89
CA ASP A 248 -13.35 -6.95 5.89
C ASP A 248 -14.72 -6.29 5.73
N ILE A 249 -15.40 -6.00 6.84
CA ILE A 249 -16.72 -5.34 6.83
C ILE A 249 -16.62 -3.95 6.20
N LEU A 250 -15.63 -3.13 6.61
CA LEU A 250 -15.47 -1.77 6.09
C LEU A 250 -15.06 -1.75 4.61
N THR A 251 -14.38 -2.80 4.15
CA THR A 251 -14.03 -2.98 2.74
C THR A 251 -15.27 -3.20 1.87
N VAL A 252 -16.29 -3.91 2.37
CA VAL A 252 -17.56 -4.03 1.65
C VAL A 252 -18.27 -2.68 1.59
N VAL A 253 -18.33 -1.95 2.72
CA VAL A 253 -19.00 -0.64 2.79
C VAL A 253 -18.37 0.38 1.84
N LYS A 254 -17.04 0.47 1.77
CA LYS A 254 -16.37 1.43 0.87
C LYS A 254 -16.61 1.12 -0.60
N LEU A 255 -16.61 -0.16 -0.98
CA LEU A 255 -16.87 -0.59 -2.36
C LEU A 255 -18.30 -0.26 -2.77
N LEU A 256 -19.28 -0.55 -1.90
CA LEU A 256 -20.68 -0.17 -2.12
C LEU A 256 -20.84 1.34 -2.27
N THR A 257 -20.17 2.13 -1.42
CA THR A 257 -20.23 3.60 -1.48
C THR A 257 -19.70 4.11 -2.82
N ALA A 258 -18.56 3.61 -3.28
CA ALA A 258 -17.98 4.01 -4.57
C ALA A 258 -18.87 3.61 -5.76
N ILE A 259 -19.48 2.42 -5.72
CA ILE A 259 -20.43 1.97 -6.75
C ILE A 259 -21.67 2.86 -6.76
N VAL A 260 -22.25 3.18 -5.60
CA VAL A 260 -23.43 4.07 -5.51
C VAL A 260 -23.13 5.44 -6.11
N VAL A 261 -21.98 6.05 -5.77
CA VAL A 261 -21.57 7.34 -6.36
C VAL A 261 -21.37 7.22 -7.87
N SER A 262 -20.77 6.14 -8.35
CA SER A 262 -20.56 5.92 -9.78
C SER A 262 -21.88 5.75 -10.54
N VAL A 263 -22.85 5.03 -9.96
CA VAL A 263 -24.20 4.87 -10.52
C VAL A 263 -24.94 6.19 -10.56
N ILE A 264 -24.82 7.03 -9.52
CA ILE A 264 -25.36 8.39 -9.54
C ILE A 264 -24.79 9.17 -10.73
N GLY A 265 -23.49 9.07 -11.01
CA GLY A 265 -22.87 9.68 -12.18
C GLY A 265 -23.50 9.24 -13.50
N LEU A 266 -23.77 7.95 -13.68
CA LEU A 266 -24.44 7.43 -14.87
C LEU A 266 -25.89 7.92 -15.00
N VAL A 267 -26.63 7.99 -13.89
CA VAL A 267 -28.02 8.45 -13.87
C VAL A 267 -28.10 9.93 -14.21
N VAL A 268 -27.22 10.76 -13.62
CA VAL A 268 -27.18 12.20 -13.90
C VAL A 268 -26.79 12.47 -15.36
N LEU A 269 -25.88 11.69 -15.94
CA LEU A 269 -25.56 11.79 -17.37
C LEU A 269 -26.74 11.41 -18.28
N SER A 270 -27.56 10.45 -17.84
CA SER A 270 -28.69 9.94 -18.64
C SER A 270 -29.92 10.85 -18.55
N ASN A 271 -30.06 11.62 -17.47
CA ASN A 271 -31.20 12.49 -17.22
C ASN A 271 -30.76 13.97 -17.17
N LYS A 272 -31.01 14.69 -18.27
CA LYS A 272 -30.64 16.11 -18.40
C LYS A 272 -31.30 17.01 -17.35
N ASP A 273 -32.45 16.61 -16.82
CA ASP A 273 -33.16 17.38 -15.80
C ASP A 273 -32.45 17.35 -14.42
N LEU A 274 -31.58 16.36 -14.21
CA LEU A 274 -30.76 16.23 -12.99
C LEU A 274 -29.41 16.95 -13.09
N VAL A 275 -29.05 17.47 -14.27
CA VAL A 275 -27.83 18.27 -14.45
C VAL A 275 -28.10 19.68 -13.93
N THR A 276 -27.94 19.83 -12.62
CA THR A 276 -28.14 21.11 -11.92
C THR A 276 -26.87 21.94 -11.81
N GLY A 277 -25.70 21.35 -12.08
CA GLY A 277 -24.42 22.04 -12.09
C GLY A 277 -24.24 22.88 -13.37
N THR A 278 -23.73 24.10 -13.21
CA THR A 278 -23.29 24.94 -14.33
C THR A 278 -22.05 24.37 -15.04
N SER A 279 -21.34 23.44 -14.40
CA SER A 279 -20.08 22.86 -14.88
C SER A 279 -20.19 22.06 -16.17
N LEU A 280 -21.37 21.67 -16.66
CA LEU A 280 -21.51 21.01 -17.97
C LEU A 280 -22.04 21.96 -19.05
N GLN A 281 -22.22 23.24 -18.70
CA GLN A 281 -22.70 24.28 -19.58
C GLN A 281 -21.55 25.26 -19.88
N GLY A 282 -21.17 25.44 -21.14
CA GLY A 282 -20.05 26.30 -21.55
C GLY A 282 -18.82 25.53 -22.03
N ASN A 283 -17.66 26.18 -22.09
CA ASN A 283 -16.43 25.57 -22.58
C ASN A 283 -15.71 24.79 -21.47
N PRO A 284 -15.47 23.47 -21.61
CA PRO A 284 -14.82 22.64 -20.60
C PRO A 284 -13.39 22.99 -20.25
N PHE A 285 -12.73 23.75 -21.12
CA PHE A 285 -11.33 24.14 -20.96
C PHE A 285 -11.18 25.65 -20.76
N GLU A 286 -12.25 26.35 -20.42
CA GLU A 286 -12.20 27.76 -20.05
C GLU A 286 -11.35 27.93 -18.78
N GLY A 287 -10.34 28.80 -18.84
CA GLY A 287 -9.35 28.97 -17.75
C GLY A 287 -8.08 28.13 -17.88
N ILE A 288 -7.93 27.27 -18.90
CA ILE A 288 -6.70 26.47 -19.08
C ILE A 288 -5.45 27.35 -19.31
N GLN A 289 -5.62 28.54 -19.87
CA GLN A 289 -4.55 29.46 -20.23
C GLN A 289 -3.88 30.10 -19.01
N SER A 290 -4.55 30.13 -17.85
CA SER A 290 -4.03 30.69 -16.60
C SER A 290 -3.30 29.67 -15.72
N ILE A 291 -3.25 28.39 -16.11
CA ILE A 291 -2.66 27.33 -15.29
C ILE A 291 -1.14 27.31 -15.43
N SER A 292 -0.42 27.41 -14.31
CA SER A 292 1.03 27.26 -14.29
C SER A 292 1.44 25.79 -14.39
N PHE A 293 2.67 25.54 -14.86
CA PHE A 293 3.17 24.16 -14.97
C PHE A 293 3.25 23.43 -13.63
N GLY A 294 3.51 24.14 -12.53
CA GLY A 294 3.54 23.53 -11.20
C GLY A 294 2.15 23.31 -10.58
N GLN A 295 1.15 24.11 -10.94
CA GLN A 295 -0.25 23.81 -10.60
C GLN A 295 -0.71 22.47 -11.20
N PHE A 296 -0.28 22.13 -12.41
CA PHE A 296 -0.50 20.79 -12.96
C PHE A 296 0.14 19.70 -12.11
N ALA A 297 1.35 19.90 -11.60
CA ALA A 297 2.00 18.92 -10.74
C ALA A 297 1.25 18.71 -9.41
N VAL A 298 0.77 19.78 -8.78
CA VAL A 298 -0.04 19.71 -7.56
C VAL A 298 -1.37 18.98 -7.83
N ALA A 299 -2.00 19.23 -8.98
CA ALA A 299 -3.20 18.52 -9.41
C ALA A 299 -2.92 17.03 -9.61
N PHE A 300 -1.83 16.67 -10.29
CA PHE A 300 -1.41 15.28 -10.47
C PHE A 300 -1.13 14.60 -9.14
N TYR A 301 -0.51 15.26 -8.17
CA TYR A 301 -0.31 14.66 -6.84
C TYR A 301 -1.61 14.32 -6.12
N SER A 302 -2.56 15.24 -6.16
CA SER A 302 -3.87 15.01 -5.55
C SER A 302 -4.60 13.86 -6.25
N GLY A 303 -4.56 13.80 -7.59
CA GLY A 303 -5.14 12.71 -8.37
C GLY A 303 -4.44 11.36 -8.16
N LEU A 304 -3.11 11.34 -8.19
CA LEU A 304 -2.31 10.13 -8.02
C LEU A 304 -2.36 9.58 -6.60
N TRP A 305 -2.47 10.43 -5.58
CA TRP A 305 -2.72 9.97 -4.21
C TRP A 305 -4.08 9.26 -4.10
N ALA A 306 -5.12 9.70 -4.84
CA ALA A 306 -6.39 8.99 -4.85
C ALA A 306 -6.31 7.60 -5.48
N TYR A 307 -5.39 7.41 -6.43
CA TYR A 307 -5.09 6.11 -7.04
C TYR A 307 -4.04 5.30 -6.27
N ASP A 308 -3.49 5.80 -5.16
CA ASP A 308 -2.45 5.10 -4.42
C ASP A 308 -2.88 3.69 -4.00
N GLY A 309 -1.92 2.77 -3.96
CA GLY A 309 -2.12 1.41 -3.51
C GLY A 309 -2.21 0.35 -4.60
N TRP A 310 -2.02 0.72 -5.87
CA TRP A 310 -1.88 -0.20 -7.01
C TRP A 310 -0.68 -1.17 -6.88
N ASN A 311 0.35 -0.79 -6.13
CA ASN A 311 1.57 -1.56 -5.87
C ASN A 311 1.42 -2.61 -4.76
N ASN A 312 0.36 -2.56 -3.95
CA ASN A 312 0.25 -3.44 -2.77
C ASN A 312 0.15 -4.93 -3.10
N LEU A 313 -0.36 -5.30 -4.27
CA LEU A 313 -0.47 -6.71 -4.68
C LEU A 313 0.91 -7.38 -4.78
N ASN A 314 1.95 -6.62 -5.12
CA ASN A 314 3.33 -7.11 -5.19
C ASN A 314 3.88 -7.57 -3.84
N TYR A 315 3.39 -6.99 -2.73
CA TYR A 315 3.83 -7.38 -1.38
C TYR A 315 3.34 -8.77 -0.96
N VAL A 316 2.26 -9.26 -1.60
CA VAL A 316 1.66 -10.57 -1.35
C VAL A 316 1.81 -11.51 -2.55
N SER A 317 2.67 -11.16 -3.51
CA SER A 317 2.89 -11.94 -4.73
C SER A 317 3.39 -13.35 -4.44
N GLY A 318 4.18 -13.56 -3.36
CA GLY A 318 4.63 -14.88 -2.94
C GLY A 318 3.54 -15.77 -2.35
N GLU A 319 2.41 -15.20 -1.93
CA GLU A 319 1.25 -15.93 -1.39
C GLU A 319 0.18 -16.23 -2.45
N MET A 320 0.38 -15.77 -3.70
CA MET A 320 -0.53 -16.04 -4.82
C MET A 320 -0.39 -17.47 -5.33
N LYS A 321 -1.52 -18.07 -5.74
CA LYS A 321 -1.55 -19.42 -6.32
C LYS A 321 -0.73 -19.52 -7.60
N ASP A 322 -0.98 -18.59 -8.54
CA ASP A 322 -0.22 -18.45 -9.79
C ASP A 322 0.17 -16.97 -9.99
N PRO A 323 1.26 -16.51 -9.36
CA PRO A 323 1.70 -15.12 -9.46
C PRO A 323 2.06 -14.73 -10.90
N HIS A 324 2.54 -15.66 -11.72
CA HIS A 324 2.99 -15.38 -13.09
C HIS A 324 1.83 -15.02 -14.02
N ARG A 325 0.67 -15.65 -13.83
CA ARG A 325 -0.52 -15.45 -14.65
C ARG A 325 -1.53 -14.51 -14.02
N ASP A 326 -1.77 -14.64 -12.71
CA ASP A 326 -2.85 -13.92 -12.05
C ASP A 326 -2.46 -12.48 -11.71
N LEU A 327 -1.19 -12.22 -11.33
CA LEU A 327 -0.73 -10.86 -10.97
C LEU A 327 -0.98 -9.84 -12.10
N PRO A 328 -0.55 -10.10 -13.36
CA PRO A 328 -0.80 -9.14 -14.45
C PRO A 328 -2.28 -9.01 -14.78
N ARG A 329 -3.05 -10.11 -14.72
CA ARG A 329 -4.49 -10.09 -15.03
C ARG A 329 -5.28 -9.28 -14.03
N VAL A 330 -4.98 -9.44 -12.73
CA VAL A 330 -5.61 -8.66 -11.68
C VAL A 330 -5.38 -7.17 -11.91
N ILE A 331 -4.17 -6.77 -12.30
CA ILE A 331 -3.84 -5.37 -12.58
C ILE A 331 -4.59 -4.85 -13.82
N ILE A 332 -4.59 -5.62 -14.92
CA ILE A 332 -5.23 -5.25 -16.19
C ILE A 332 -6.76 -5.12 -16.05
N PHE A 333 -7.41 -5.92 -15.20
CA PHE A 333 -8.86 -5.81 -14.98
C PHE A 333 -9.22 -4.86 -13.84
N GLY A 334 -8.46 -4.88 -12.75
CA GLY A 334 -8.77 -4.14 -11.52
C GLY A 334 -8.57 -2.64 -11.67
N ILE A 335 -7.43 -2.20 -12.23
CA ILE A 335 -7.11 -0.77 -12.28
C ILE A 335 -8.05 -0.02 -13.25
N PRO A 336 -8.30 -0.48 -14.49
CA PRO A 336 -9.24 0.21 -15.37
C PRO A 336 -10.65 0.32 -14.79
N LEU A 337 -11.10 -0.68 -14.03
CA LEU A 337 -12.38 -0.60 -13.31
C LEU A 337 -12.38 0.55 -12.29
N VAL A 338 -11.32 0.70 -11.50
CA VAL A 338 -11.17 1.83 -10.56
C VAL A 338 -11.16 3.16 -11.31
N VAL A 339 -10.43 3.25 -12.42
CA VAL A 339 -10.40 4.46 -13.27
C VAL A 339 -11.81 4.82 -13.74
N VAL A 340 -12.58 3.86 -14.24
CA VAL A 340 -13.97 4.11 -14.67
C VAL A 340 -14.84 4.58 -13.50
N CYS A 341 -14.77 3.94 -12.34
CA CYS A 341 -15.52 4.36 -11.14
C CYS A 341 -15.15 5.78 -10.71
N TYR A 342 -13.87 6.12 -10.71
CA TYR A 342 -13.38 7.44 -10.31
C TYR A 342 -13.79 8.52 -11.31
N MET A 343 -13.73 8.23 -12.61
CA MET A 343 -14.21 9.13 -13.65
C MET A 343 -15.71 9.38 -13.51
N LEU A 344 -16.51 8.32 -13.36
CA LEU A 344 -17.96 8.45 -13.18
C LEU A 344 -18.33 9.22 -11.91
N SER A 345 -17.59 9.01 -10.82
CA SER A 345 -17.80 9.74 -9.57
C SER A 345 -17.46 11.23 -9.70
N ASN A 346 -16.35 11.57 -10.36
CA ASN A 346 -16.01 12.98 -10.61
C ASN A 346 -17.02 13.66 -11.55
N VAL A 347 -17.53 12.94 -12.56
CA VAL A 347 -18.62 13.43 -13.39
C VAL A 347 -19.89 13.65 -12.55
N ALA A 348 -20.22 12.74 -11.62
CA ALA A 348 -21.36 12.92 -10.71
C ALA A 348 -21.24 14.21 -9.89
N TYR A 349 -20.05 14.48 -9.33
CA TYR A 349 -19.77 15.68 -8.56
C TYR A 349 -19.93 16.94 -9.42
N LEU A 350 -19.28 16.99 -10.58
CA LEU A 350 -19.26 18.18 -11.45
C LEU A 350 -20.62 18.43 -12.13
N ALA A 351 -21.40 17.38 -12.42
CA ALA A 351 -22.71 17.51 -13.04
C ALA A 351 -23.80 17.99 -12.06
N THR A 352 -23.64 17.67 -10.77
CA THR A 352 -24.65 17.96 -9.74
C THR A 352 -24.32 19.23 -8.97
N LEU A 353 -23.04 19.45 -8.64
CA LEU A 353 -22.56 20.57 -7.85
C LEU A 353 -21.97 21.67 -8.74
N ARG A 354 -21.97 22.91 -8.24
CA ARG A 354 -21.28 24.03 -8.89
C ARG A 354 -19.75 23.87 -8.72
N PRO A 355 -18.91 24.26 -9.70
CA PRO A 355 -17.46 24.12 -9.61
C PRO A 355 -16.86 24.76 -8.36
N GLU A 356 -17.36 25.95 -7.98
CA GLU A 356 -16.86 26.71 -6.83
C GLU A 356 -17.08 25.94 -5.52
N VAL A 357 -18.22 25.26 -5.39
CA VAL A 357 -18.51 24.41 -4.22
C VAL A 357 -17.53 23.24 -4.18
N VAL A 358 -17.26 22.60 -5.32
CA VAL A 358 -16.32 21.46 -5.40
C VAL A 358 -14.90 21.90 -5.06
N MET A 359 -14.46 23.09 -5.49
CA MET A 359 -13.10 23.60 -5.20
C MET A 359 -12.88 23.84 -3.70
N HIS A 360 -13.90 24.33 -2.97
CA HIS A 360 -13.74 24.75 -1.57
C HIS A 360 -14.17 23.70 -0.55
N THR A 361 -15.00 22.72 -0.93
CA THR A 361 -15.45 21.68 0.01
C THR A 361 -14.38 20.61 0.25
N ASN A 362 -14.14 20.28 1.52
CA ASN A 362 -13.36 19.07 1.86
C ASN A 362 -14.26 17.81 1.93
N THR A 363 -15.57 17.94 1.72
CA THR A 363 -16.55 16.86 1.86
C THR A 363 -17.50 16.75 0.67
N VAL A 364 -16.94 16.67 -0.54
CA VAL A 364 -17.70 16.66 -1.80
C VAL A 364 -18.81 15.59 -1.85
N SER A 365 -18.57 14.42 -1.24
CA SER A 365 -19.54 13.33 -1.18
C SER A 365 -20.76 13.66 -0.32
N MET A 366 -20.54 14.38 0.79
CA MET A 366 -21.63 14.86 1.64
C MET A 366 -22.50 15.86 0.87
N ASP A 367 -21.89 16.80 0.15
CA ASP A 367 -22.62 17.85 -0.55
C ASP A 367 -23.40 17.28 -1.75
N LEU A 368 -22.84 16.29 -2.45
CA LEU A 368 -23.56 15.51 -3.45
C LEU A 368 -24.82 14.86 -2.84
N GLY A 369 -24.65 14.15 -1.71
CA GLY A 369 -25.75 13.49 -1.02
C GLY A 369 -26.86 14.46 -0.59
N LYS A 370 -26.50 15.67 -0.14
CA LYS A 370 -27.46 16.72 0.21
C LYS A 370 -28.23 17.23 -1.00
N LYS A 371 -27.53 17.48 -2.11
CA LYS A 371 -28.14 18.05 -3.30
C LYS A 371 -29.16 17.11 -3.94
N ILE A 372 -28.91 15.80 -3.89
CA ILE A 372 -29.76 14.78 -4.53
C ILE A 372 -30.88 14.29 -3.59
N PHE A 373 -30.55 13.99 -2.33
CA PHE A 373 -31.46 13.31 -1.39
C PHE A 373 -31.81 14.18 -0.16
N GLY A 374 -31.47 15.47 -0.17
CA GLY A 374 -31.70 16.38 0.95
C GLY A 374 -30.76 16.14 2.15
N PRO A 375 -30.99 16.82 3.29
CA PRO A 375 -30.10 16.77 4.44
C PRO A 375 -29.79 15.37 4.97
N ALA A 376 -30.77 14.46 4.93
CA ALA A 376 -30.61 13.06 5.34
C ALA A 376 -29.61 12.33 4.42
N GLY A 377 -29.66 12.56 3.11
CA GLY A 377 -28.71 12.03 2.15
C GLY A 377 -27.28 12.45 2.44
N GLY A 378 -27.07 13.73 2.75
CA GLY A 378 -25.76 14.25 3.14
C GLY A 378 -25.15 13.49 4.32
N ILE A 379 -25.93 13.27 5.37
CA ILE A 379 -25.49 12.55 6.57
C ILE A 379 -25.14 11.09 6.23
N VAL A 380 -25.97 10.41 5.44
CA VAL A 380 -25.71 9.01 5.03
C VAL A 380 -24.40 8.90 4.25
N PHE A 381 -24.20 9.75 3.23
CA PHE A 381 -22.95 9.74 2.44
C PHE A 381 -21.73 10.08 3.30
N ALA A 382 -21.85 11.04 4.21
CA ALA A 382 -20.77 11.39 5.12
C ALA A 382 -20.39 10.23 6.05
N ILE A 383 -21.38 9.50 6.60
CA ILE A 383 -21.15 8.30 7.43
C ILE A 383 -20.47 7.20 6.62
N CYS A 384 -20.94 6.93 5.41
CA CYS A 384 -20.35 5.95 4.50
C CYS A 384 -18.87 6.27 4.20
N VAL A 385 -18.55 7.54 3.92
CA VAL A 385 -17.17 7.98 3.69
C VAL A 385 -16.34 7.92 4.98
N ALA A 386 -16.88 8.30 6.14
CA ALA A 386 -16.18 8.18 7.41
C ALA A 386 -15.82 6.71 7.71
N PHE A 387 -16.72 5.76 7.46
CA PHE A 387 -16.42 4.33 7.57
C PHE A 387 -15.36 3.87 6.56
N SER A 388 -15.39 4.39 5.33
CA SER A 388 -14.35 4.13 4.32
C SER A 388 -12.97 4.60 4.78
N CYS A 389 -12.88 5.82 5.33
CA CYS A 389 -11.64 6.36 5.90
C CYS A 389 -11.16 5.53 7.09
N PHE A 390 -12.08 5.16 8.01
CA PHE A 390 -11.75 4.31 9.16
C PHE A 390 -11.19 2.94 8.73
N GLY A 391 -11.77 2.33 7.69
CA GLY A 391 -11.27 1.08 7.10
C GLY A 391 -9.93 1.23 6.40
N SER A 392 -9.70 2.34 5.70
CA SER A 392 -8.41 2.61 5.03
C SER A 392 -7.29 2.88 6.05
N ALA A 393 -7.62 3.57 7.15
CA ALA A 393 -6.72 3.80 8.26
C ALA A 393 -6.37 2.50 9.00
N ASN A 394 -7.36 1.63 9.23
CA ASN A 394 -7.14 0.32 9.86
C ASN A 394 -6.17 -0.57 9.05
N ALA A 395 -6.35 -0.65 7.72
CA ALA A 395 -5.42 -1.34 6.83
C ALA A 395 -3.99 -0.77 6.91
N SER A 396 -3.87 0.56 6.99
CA SER A 396 -2.59 1.25 7.07
C SER A 396 -1.88 1.04 8.41
N VAL A 397 -2.61 1.03 9.53
CA VAL A 397 -2.09 0.66 10.87
C VAL A 397 -1.60 -0.78 10.87
N PHE A 398 -2.39 -1.69 10.29
CA PHE A 398 -2.06 -3.11 10.24
C PHE A 398 -0.81 -3.39 9.39
N THR A 399 -0.73 -2.81 8.19
CA THR A 399 0.40 -3.01 7.27
C THR A 399 1.66 -2.30 7.75
N GLY A 400 1.56 -1.08 8.30
CA GLY A 400 2.70 -0.34 8.82
C GLY A 400 3.37 -1.05 10.00
N ALA A 401 2.59 -1.55 10.96
CA ALA A 401 3.14 -2.29 12.10
C ALA A 401 3.87 -3.58 11.68
N ARG A 402 3.39 -4.26 10.63
CA ARG A 402 4.05 -5.45 10.07
C ARG A 402 5.39 -5.11 9.42
N ILE A 403 5.46 -4.04 8.62
CA ILE A 403 6.72 -3.61 8.00
C ILE A 403 7.74 -3.26 9.08
N ILE A 404 7.34 -2.51 10.10
CA ILE A 404 8.22 -2.17 11.24
C ILE A 404 8.70 -3.46 11.94
N TYR A 405 7.80 -4.40 12.22
CA TYR A 405 8.15 -5.67 12.86
C TYR A 405 9.15 -6.49 12.03
N VAL A 406 8.90 -6.64 10.72
CA VAL A 406 9.77 -7.41 9.81
C VAL A 406 11.14 -6.74 9.66
N SER A 407 11.16 -5.42 9.48
CA SER A 407 12.40 -4.63 9.37
C SER A 407 13.24 -4.72 10.65
N ALA A 408 12.59 -4.78 11.81
CA ALA A 408 13.28 -5.00 13.09
C ALA A 408 13.89 -6.41 13.18
N LYS A 409 13.20 -7.43 12.68
CA LYS A 409 13.71 -8.81 12.62
C LYS A 409 14.90 -8.96 11.66
N GLN A 410 14.89 -8.21 10.57
CA GLN A 410 16.01 -8.15 9.60
C GLN A 410 17.20 -7.34 10.15
N GLY A 411 17.00 -6.59 11.24
CA GLY A 411 18.04 -5.78 11.88
C GLY A 411 18.24 -4.40 11.24
N HIS A 412 17.27 -3.93 10.45
CA HIS A 412 17.28 -2.59 9.86
C HIS A 412 16.84 -1.51 10.86
N ILE A 413 16.02 -1.86 11.85
CA ILE A 413 15.64 -0.98 12.97
C ILE A 413 15.87 -1.71 14.31
N PRO A 414 15.87 -1.01 15.46
CA PRO A 414 16.11 -1.65 16.75
C PRO A 414 15.24 -2.89 17.00
N ASN A 415 15.86 -3.98 17.46
CA ASN A 415 15.23 -5.28 17.74
C ASN A 415 14.02 -5.21 18.70
N VAL A 416 13.93 -4.13 19.48
CA VAL A 416 12.80 -3.84 20.38
C VAL A 416 11.46 -3.84 19.64
N PHE A 417 11.42 -3.29 18.43
CA PHE A 417 10.20 -3.23 17.61
C PHE A 417 9.84 -4.58 16.96
N GLY A 418 10.77 -5.54 16.97
CA GLY A 418 10.57 -6.92 16.49
C GLY A 418 10.05 -7.89 17.55
N LYS A 419 9.60 -7.39 18.71
CA LYS A 419 9.04 -8.21 19.81
C LYS A 419 7.52 -8.27 19.71
N LEU A 420 6.97 -9.49 19.88
CA LEU A 420 5.53 -9.72 20.00
C LEU A 420 5.13 -9.77 21.47
N SER A 421 3.93 -9.28 21.79
CA SER A 421 3.35 -9.44 23.13
C SER A 421 3.07 -10.91 23.42
N GLN A 422 3.48 -11.40 24.61
CA GLN A 422 3.36 -12.81 24.98
C GLN A 422 1.91 -13.29 25.05
N SER A 423 0.99 -12.45 25.55
CA SER A 423 -0.43 -12.80 25.70
C SER A 423 -1.24 -12.66 24.40
N ARG A 424 -0.94 -11.64 23.58
CA ARG A 424 -1.80 -11.25 22.44
C ARG A 424 -1.19 -11.53 21.06
N GLN A 425 0.10 -11.88 21.01
CA GLN A 425 0.85 -12.09 19.76
C GLN A 425 0.77 -10.89 18.79
N THR A 426 0.62 -9.67 19.33
CA THR A 426 0.56 -8.40 18.60
C THR A 426 1.88 -7.63 18.72
N PRO A 427 2.35 -6.92 17.67
CA PRO A 427 3.56 -6.10 17.72
C PRO A 427 3.27 -4.72 18.33
N ILE A 428 3.03 -4.67 19.64
CA ILE A 428 2.58 -3.45 20.35
C ILE A 428 3.56 -2.29 20.17
N LEU A 429 4.87 -2.52 20.29
CA LEU A 429 5.86 -1.45 20.18
C LEU A 429 5.95 -0.88 18.77
N ALA A 430 5.75 -1.70 17.74
CA ALA A 430 5.69 -1.24 16.35
C ALA A 430 4.43 -0.38 16.10
N LEU A 431 3.29 -0.80 16.66
CA LEU A 431 2.04 -0.04 16.61
C LEU A 431 2.19 1.33 17.30
N ILE A 432 2.82 1.37 18.47
CA ILE A 432 3.07 2.62 19.20
C ILE A 432 3.99 3.54 18.37
N LEU A 433 5.08 3.02 17.80
CA LEU A 433 5.99 3.81 16.96
C LEU A 433 5.24 4.47 15.79
N GLN A 434 4.44 3.68 15.05
CA GLN A 434 3.65 4.19 13.94
C GLN A 434 2.63 5.23 14.42
N ALA A 435 1.91 4.96 15.50
CA ALA A 435 0.93 5.89 16.06
C ALA A 435 1.57 7.21 16.52
N THR A 436 2.74 7.16 17.14
CA THR A 436 3.49 8.36 17.55
C THR A 436 3.91 9.21 16.35
N LEU A 437 4.53 8.60 15.33
CA LEU A 437 4.94 9.30 14.11
C LEU A 437 3.74 9.91 13.38
N THR A 438 2.65 9.15 13.28
CA THR A 438 1.41 9.60 12.63
C THR A 438 0.79 10.77 13.40
N THR A 439 0.75 10.71 14.73
CA THR A 439 0.23 11.80 15.58
C THR A 439 1.04 13.08 15.36
N ILE A 440 2.37 12.99 15.31
CA ILE A 440 3.24 14.14 15.02
C ILE A 440 2.87 14.76 13.67
N MET A 441 2.67 13.94 12.63
CA MET A 441 2.29 14.44 11.30
C MET A 441 0.90 15.08 11.28
N ILE A 442 -0.09 14.50 11.98
CA ILE A 442 -1.43 15.10 12.12
C ILE A 442 -1.37 16.47 12.79
N MET A 443 -0.53 16.62 13.83
CA MET A 443 -0.41 17.88 14.55
C MET A 443 0.26 18.96 13.70
N ILE A 444 1.35 18.62 13.00
CA ILE A 444 2.16 19.58 12.25
C ILE A 444 1.45 20.05 10.98
N GLY A 445 0.93 19.12 10.16
CA GLY A 445 0.52 19.49 8.81
C GLY A 445 -0.99 19.48 8.55
N SER A 446 -1.35 19.99 7.37
CA SER A 446 -2.69 19.95 6.80
C SER A 446 -2.77 18.88 5.71
N PHE A 447 -3.97 18.56 5.23
CA PHE A 447 -4.17 17.60 4.14
C PHE A 447 -3.22 17.87 2.96
N ARG A 448 -3.20 19.10 2.41
CA ARG A 448 -2.37 19.44 1.25
C ARG A 448 -0.87 19.33 1.52
N VAL A 449 -0.42 19.84 2.69
CA VAL A 449 1.00 19.79 3.08
C VAL A 449 1.45 18.34 3.21
N LEU A 450 0.65 17.48 3.86
CA LEU A 450 0.99 16.07 4.01
C LEU A 450 0.98 15.33 2.68
N VAL A 451 0.02 15.60 1.79
CA VAL A 451 -0.02 15.00 0.44
C VAL A 451 1.25 15.35 -0.32
N ASN A 452 1.67 16.62 -0.32
CA ASN A 452 2.90 17.05 -1.00
C ASN A 452 4.15 16.40 -0.41
N PHE A 453 4.27 16.41 0.93
CA PHE A 453 5.39 15.79 1.65
C PHE A 453 5.49 14.28 1.41
N TYR A 454 4.36 13.56 1.51
CA TYR A 454 4.26 12.13 1.24
C TYR A 454 4.59 11.82 -0.23
N SER A 455 4.03 12.60 -1.16
CA SER A 455 4.10 12.29 -2.59
C SER A 455 5.52 12.33 -3.12
N PHE A 456 6.35 13.30 -2.71
CA PHE A 456 7.76 13.33 -3.11
C PHE A 456 8.48 12.03 -2.72
N ALA A 457 8.34 11.63 -1.44
CA ALA A 457 8.99 10.42 -0.94
C ALA A 457 8.46 9.14 -1.61
N ALA A 458 7.16 9.07 -1.91
CA ALA A 458 6.57 7.94 -2.62
C ALA A 458 7.08 7.84 -4.07
N TRP A 459 7.00 8.95 -4.81
CA TRP A 459 7.36 8.99 -6.23
C TRP A 459 8.84 8.77 -6.49
N LEU A 460 9.72 9.19 -5.57
CA LEU A 460 11.15 8.88 -5.64
C LEU A 460 11.40 7.37 -5.65
N PHE A 461 10.76 6.61 -4.75
CA PHE A 461 10.93 5.17 -4.70
C PHE A 461 10.14 4.44 -5.79
N HIS A 462 9.01 4.97 -6.26
CA HIS A 462 8.34 4.44 -7.45
C HIS A 462 9.22 4.59 -8.70
N PHE A 463 9.89 5.73 -8.86
CA PHE A 463 10.88 5.96 -9.91
C PHE A 463 12.02 4.94 -9.82
N LEU A 464 12.64 4.79 -8.65
CA LEU A 464 13.73 3.82 -8.46
C LEU A 464 13.27 2.38 -8.69
N ALA A 465 12.07 2.02 -8.25
CA ALA A 465 11.53 0.68 -8.46
C ALA A 465 11.29 0.39 -9.96
N VAL A 466 10.73 1.31 -10.74
CA VAL A 466 10.58 1.10 -12.19
C VAL A 466 11.93 1.20 -12.92
N LEU A 467 12.85 2.03 -12.44
CA LEU A 467 14.22 2.07 -12.96
C LEU A 467 14.93 0.72 -12.72
N SER A 468 14.65 0.05 -11.60
CA SER A 468 15.17 -1.31 -11.32
C SER A 468 14.77 -2.29 -12.42
N LEU A 469 13.57 -2.16 -12.99
CA LEU A 469 13.12 -3.01 -14.10
C LEU A 469 13.97 -2.79 -15.35
N LEU A 470 14.28 -1.53 -15.68
CA LEU A 470 15.13 -1.18 -16.83
C LEU A 470 16.55 -1.68 -16.63
N ILE A 471 17.11 -1.53 -15.43
CA ILE A 471 18.45 -2.02 -15.08
C ILE A 471 18.48 -3.55 -15.19
N LEU A 472 17.51 -4.25 -14.59
CA LEU A 472 17.45 -5.72 -14.63
C LEU A 472 17.27 -6.25 -16.05
N ARG A 473 16.66 -5.50 -16.99
CA ARG A 473 16.63 -5.87 -18.41
C ARG A 473 18.00 -5.88 -19.06
N TYR A 474 18.92 -5.06 -18.56
CA TYR A 474 20.28 -4.95 -19.07
C TYR A 474 21.25 -5.86 -18.33
N THR A 475 21.18 -5.90 -16.99
CA THR A 475 22.11 -6.67 -16.14
C THR A 475 21.78 -8.16 -16.08
N GLU A 476 20.50 -8.53 -16.12
CA GLU A 476 20.01 -9.92 -16.05
C GLU A 476 19.01 -10.21 -17.19
N PRO A 477 19.49 -10.25 -18.45
CA PRO A 477 18.64 -10.45 -19.63
C PRO A 477 18.01 -11.85 -19.68
N ASP A 478 18.71 -12.87 -19.20
CA ASP A 478 18.29 -14.28 -19.26
C ASP A 478 17.31 -14.67 -18.15
N LEU A 479 17.00 -13.75 -17.22
CA LEU A 479 16.06 -14.00 -16.14
C LEU A 479 14.66 -14.24 -16.74
N LYS A 480 14.00 -15.31 -16.32
CA LYS A 480 12.67 -15.69 -16.82
C LYS A 480 11.65 -14.59 -16.50
N ARG A 481 11.02 -14.03 -17.54
CA ARG A 481 9.97 -13.00 -17.45
C ARG A 481 8.65 -13.52 -18.02
N PRO A 482 7.80 -14.16 -17.19
CA PRO A 482 6.53 -14.73 -17.67
C PRO A 482 5.55 -13.68 -18.18
N TYR A 483 5.63 -12.46 -17.64
CA TYR A 483 4.95 -11.29 -18.15
C TYR A 483 6.00 -10.22 -18.48
N ARG A 484 5.85 -9.56 -19.63
CA ARG A 484 6.77 -8.53 -20.11
C ARG A 484 5.98 -7.33 -20.61
N VAL A 485 6.18 -6.17 -19.98
CA VAL A 485 5.58 -4.91 -20.42
C VAL A 485 6.34 -4.34 -21.62
N TRP A 486 5.65 -3.59 -22.49
CA TRP A 486 6.30 -2.85 -23.57
C TRP A 486 7.36 -1.90 -23.03
N LEU A 487 8.51 -1.79 -23.68
CA LEU A 487 9.64 -0.98 -23.20
C LEU A 487 9.30 0.52 -23.11
N SER A 488 8.37 1.01 -23.93
CA SER A 488 7.88 2.39 -23.87
C SER A 488 7.23 2.72 -22.53
N THR A 489 6.52 1.77 -21.91
CA THR A 489 5.79 1.99 -20.64
C THR A 489 6.70 2.36 -19.46
N PRO A 490 7.74 1.59 -19.09
CA PRO A 490 8.64 1.95 -18.00
C PRO A 490 9.45 3.22 -18.31
N ILE A 491 9.83 3.46 -19.57
CA ILE A 491 10.53 4.70 -19.94
C ILE A 491 9.62 5.92 -19.71
N LEU A 492 8.38 5.87 -20.23
CA LEU A 492 7.39 6.94 -20.03
C LEU A 492 7.11 7.15 -18.55
N PHE A 493 6.91 6.07 -17.78
CA PHE A 493 6.69 6.15 -16.35
C PHE A 493 7.88 6.80 -15.62
N CYS A 494 9.11 6.42 -15.94
CA CYS A 494 10.30 7.03 -15.35
C CYS A 494 10.42 8.52 -15.68
N LEU A 495 10.11 8.93 -16.91
CA LEU A 495 10.12 10.36 -17.30
C LEU A 495 9.09 11.16 -16.52
N VAL A 496 7.86 10.64 -16.38
CA VAL A 496 6.80 11.32 -15.62
C VAL A 496 7.09 11.29 -14.12
N ALA A 497 7.61 10.19 -13.58
CA ALA A 497 7.99 10.09 -12.18
C ALA A 497 9.14 11.05 -11.84
N LEU A 498 10.12 11.22 -12.74
CA LEU A 498 11.20 12.20 -12.58
C LEU A 498 10.65 13.63 -12.61
N PHE A 499 9.74 13.92 -13.55
CA PHE A 499 9.03 15.19 -13.61
C PHE A 499 8.33 15.47 -12.27
N LEU A 500 7.53 14.53 -11.77
CA LEU A 500 6.86 14.65 -10.48
C LEU A 500 7.87 14.79 -9.34
N CYS A 501 9.03 14.14 -9.34
CA CYS A 501 10.02 14.34 -8.28
C CYS A 501 10.66 15.74 -8.27
N THR A 502 10.68 16.44 -9.41
CA THR A 502 11.40 17.73 -9.54
C THR A 502 10.52 18.96 -9.31
N THR A 503 9.25 18.93 -9.74
CA THR A 503 8.31 20.04 -9.53
C THR A 503 8.04 20.46 -8.08
N PRO A 504 8.07 19.57 -7.07
CA PRO A 504 7.84 19.94 -5.67
C PRO A 504 8.86 20.93 -5.15
N PHE A 505 10.09 20.89 -5.67
CA PHE A 505 11.12 21.86 -5.28
C PHE A 505 10.82 23.28 -5.74
N ILE A 506 9.89 23.46 -6.67
CA ILE A 506 9.42 24.76 -7.15
C ILE A 506 8.14 25.17 -6.39
N GLU A 507 7.17 24.27 -6.31
CA GLU A 507 5.83 24.57 -5.77
C GLU A 507 5.72 24.46 -4.24
N ALA A 508 6.44 23.51 -3.64
CA ALA A 508 6.42 23.21 -2.20
C ALA A 508 7.86 22.92 -1.70
N PRO A 509 8.78 23.90 -1.79
CA PRO A 509 10.22 23.67 -1.60
C PRO A 509 10.54 23.19 -0.19
N ILE A 510 9.85 23.70 0.83
CA ILE A 510 10.13 23.37 2.23
C ILE A 510 9.82 21.90 2.51
N GLU A 511 8.63 21.44 2.12
CA GLU A 511 8.17 20.07 2.29
C GLU A 511 9.10 19.08 1.57
N SER A 512 9.47 19.43 0.33
CA SER A 512 10.30 18.60 -0.54
C SER A 512 11.73 18.48 -0.05
N VAL A 513 12.32 19.59 0.41
CA VAL A 513 13.65 19.61 1.01
C VAL A 513 13.68 18.81 2.31
N ILE A 514 12.67 18.95 3.17
CA ILE A 514 12.57 18.16 4.40
C ILE A 514 12.47 16.66 4.06
N ALA A 515 11.63 16.28 3.10
CA ALA A 515 11.51 14.90 2.67
C ALA A 515 12.82 14.35 2.10
N LEU A 516 13.52 15.13 1.26
CA LEU A 516 14.84 14.77 0.74
C LEU A 516 15.88 14.63 1.85
N CYS A 517 15.88 15.54 2.84
CA CYS A 517 16.77 15.43 4.00
C CYS A 517 16.54 14.13 4.78
N ILE A 518 15.29 13.70 4.95
CA ILE A 518 14.98 12.42 5.62
C ILE A 518 15.45 11.23 4.78
N VAL A 519 15.27 11.27 3.45
CA VAL A 519 15.81 10.23 2.55
C VAL A 519 17.33 10.16 2.66
N CYS A 520 18.01 11.31 2.63
CA CYS A 520 19.47 11.38 2.78
C CYS A 520 19.93 10.93 4.17
N LEU A 521 19.15 11.17 5.23
CA LEU A 521 19.43 10.73 6.59
C LEU A 521 19.46 9.20 6.72
N ALA A 522 18.79 8.47 5.83
CA ALA A 522 18.88 7.01 5.81
C ALA A 522 20.31 6.51 5.55
N ILE A 523 21.13 7.27 4.80
CA ILE A 523 22.51 6.90 4.47
C ILE A 523 23.42 6.86 5.70
N PRO A 524 23.60 7.94 6.50
CA PRO A 524 24.43 7.88 7.70
C PRO A 524 23.87 6.91 8.74
N VAL A 525 22.53 6.77 8.85
CA VAL A 525 21.92 5.77 9.74
C VAL A 525 22.32 4.36 9.33
N TRP A 526 22.29 4.06 8.03
CA TRP A 526 22.75 2.78 7.50
C TRP A 526 24.21 2.53 7.84
N PHE A 527 25.10 3.50 7.60
CA PHE A 527 26.52 3.37 7.95
C PHE A 527 26.74 3.13 9.45
N VAL A 528 26.00 3.81 10.33
CA VAL A 528 26.10 3.60 11.77
C VAL A 528 25.66 2.18 12.15
N TYR A 529 24.53 1.72 11.61
CA TYR A 529 24.01 0.37 11.89
C TYR A 529 24.88 -0.73 11.30
N VAL A 530 25.43 -0.54 10.11
CA VAL A 530 26.28 -1.52 9.42
C VAL A 530 27.69 -1.55 10.01
N LYS A 531 28.31 -0.40 10.29
CA LYS A 531 29.68 -0.32 10.83
C LYS A 531 29.77 -0.59 12.34
N PHE A 532 28.75 -0.19 13.11
CA PHE A 532 28.76 -0.32 14.57
C PHE A 532 27.73 -1.31 15.12
N ARG A 533 27.16 -2.21 14.29
CA ARG A 533 26.14 -3.20 14.70
C ARG A 533 26.45 -3.86 16.05
N SER A 534 27.68 -4.31 16.24
CA SER A 534 28.14 -5.01 17.45
C SER A 534 28.38 -4.08 18.64
N ALA A 535 28.79 -2.83 18.42
CA ALA A 535 29.01 -1.84 19.48
C ALA A 535 27.69 -1.19 19.94
N LEU A 536 26.78 -0.93 18.99
CA LEU A 536 25.47 -0.32 19.23
C LEU A 536 24.51 -1.31 19.91
N SER A 537 24.46 -2.57 19.48
CA SER A 537 23.70 -3.63 20.17
C SER A 537 24.14 -3.73 21.63
N ARG A 538 25.45 -3.85 21.89
CA ARG A 538 25.96 -3.99 23.27
C ARG A 538 25.63 -2.78 24.15
N LYS A 539 25.82 -1.55 23.65
CA LYS A 539 25.49 -0.34 24.42
C LYS A 539 23.98 -0.16 24.63
N TRP A 540 23.17 -0.50 23.63
CA TRP A 540 21.72 -0.40 23.71
C TRP A 540 21.12 -1.47 24.63
N ASP A 541 21.62 -2.70 24.58
CA ASP A 541 21.24 -3.77 25.49
C ASP A 541 21.64 -3.42 26.93
N SER A 542 22.84 -2.85 27.14
CA SER A 542 23.23 -2.29 28.44
C SER A 542 22.30 -1.16 28.92
N PHE A 543 21.90 -0.25 28.02
CA PHE A 543 20.98 0.84 28.35
C PHE A 543 19.59 0.33 28.72
N ILE A 544 19.05 -0.64 27.96
CA ILE A 544 17.76 -1.27 28.27
C ILE A 544 17.85 -2.05 29.58
N HIS A 545 18.94 -2.79 29.82
CA HIS A 545 19.13 -3.47 31.10
C HIS A 545 19.18 -2.48 32.25
N LEU A 546 19.84 -1.34 32.09
CA LEU A 546 19.85 -0.23 33.06
C LEU A 546 18.45 0.35 33.26
N PHE A 547 17.71 0.62 32.19
CA PHE A 547 16.37 1.20 32.25
C PHE A 547 15.34 0.23 32.88
N VAL A 548 15.40 -1.06 32.53
CA VAL A 548 14.57 -2.12 33.12
C VAL A 548 14.96 -2.37 34.58
N LYS A 549 16.24 -2.33 34.92
CA LYS A 549 16.72 -2.42 36.31
C LYS A 549 16.26 -1.21 37.14
N ASN A 550 16.33 0.00 36.58
CA ASN A 550 15.83 1.21 37.24
C ASN A 550 14.30 1.18 37.43
N ASN A 551 13.55 0.70 36.43
CA ASN A 551 12.09 0.55 36.57
C ASN A 551 11.69 -0.58 37.53
N ARG A 552 12.49 -1.65 37.65
CA ARG A 552 12.30 -2.68 38.69
C ARG A 552 12.65 -2.17 40.10
N GLN A 553 13.58 -1.24 40.24
CA GLN A 553 13.88 -0.60 41.53
C GLN A 553 12.85 0.47 41.90
N ASN A 554 12.22 1.15 40.94
CA ASN A 554 11.17 2.15 41.18
C ASN A 554 9.77 1.56 41.44
N HIS A 555 9.53 0.29 41.09
CA HIS A 555 8.36 -0.46 41.52
C HIS A 555 8.76 -1.47 42.59
N GLY A 556 8.96 -0.96 43.79
CA GLY A 556 9.18 -1.77 44.99
C GLY A 556 8.00 -2.71 45.20
N TYR A 557 8.21 -3.99 44.92
CA TYR A 557 7.61 -5.04 45.74
C TYR A 557 8.58 -5.28 46.90
N GLU A 558 8.24 -4.66 48.03
CA GLU A 558 8.71 -5.11 49.33
C GLU A 558 8.25 -6.55 49.56
N GLY A 559 9.19 -7.40 49.95
CA GLY A 559 8.97 -8.51 50.87
C GLY A 559 8.02 -9.64 50.45
N MET A 560 8.57 -10.71 49.89
CA MET A 560 8.49 -12.03 50.52
C MET A 560 9.58 -12.95 49.96
N GLY A 561 10.21 -13.69 50.87
CA GLY A 561 11.54 -14.28 50.72
C GLY A 561 11.71 -15.28 49.57
N MET A 562 12.86 -15.18 48.91
CA MET A 562 13.48 -16.32 48.25
C MET A 562 13.98 -17.30 49.31
N THR A 563 13.15 -18.28 49.61
CA THR A 563 13.63 -19.59 50.03
C THR A 563 12.73 -20.62 49.35
N GLU A 564 13.35 -21.50 48.57
CA GLU A 564 12.79 -22.78 48.10
C GLU A 564 11.66 -22.74 47.06
N VAL A 565 12.01 -22.54 45.78
CA VAL A 565 11.51 -23.41 44.69
C VAL A 565 12.62 -23.57 43.65
N ASN A 566 13.62 -24.36 44.02
CA ASN A 566 14.55 -24.97 43.07
C ASN A 566 14.30 -26.48 43.12
N GLN A 567 13.06 -26.89 42.85
CA GLN A 567 12.70 -28.28 42.62
C GLN A 567 11.30 -28.35 41.99
N GLN A 568 11.28 -28.96 40.80
CA GLN A 568 10.14 -29.51 40.06
C GLN A 568 9.35 -28.58 39.10
N LEU A 569 9.54 -28.91 37.81
CA LEU A 569 8.68 -28.76 36.62
C LEU A 569 8.69 -27.43 35.86
#